data_AF-A0A6H5KIP5-F1
#
_entry.id   AF-A0A6H5KIP5-F1
#
_cell.length_a   1.000
_cell.length_b   1.000
_cell.length_c   1.000
_cell.angle_alpha   90.00
_cell.angle_beta   90.00
_cell.angle_gamma   90.00
#
_symmetry.space_group_name_H-M   'P 1'
#
loop_
_entity.id
_entity.type
_entity.pdbx_description
1 polymer ?
#
loop_
_entity_poly.entity_id
_entity_poly.type
_entity_poly.pdbx_seq_one_letter_code
_entity_poly.pdbx_strand_id
1 'polypeptide(L)'
;MAFSSILSIALVLTPGSEAFLSARGAMPLASSRAVASPAAFRSTSLAPRQQCNTKSSKMSTAAAPKVAGGSTAAPVPAAASAPSVKPPPQMYQNAVDIGQKKASGSVAKLFLMGIISGCHIGFGALLAVSIGGNCPGLLATNPGLQKIIFGAFGLPFGLFMTVVGGGELFTGNTAVVTAAVIEGKASIGGLLKNWVCSYLGNFVGSLLLVFLAVQGGVVVNPGSAMGIATAKTSLTFVQAFARGILCNWLVCMAVWMSVSASDAAGKFFAIFLPISAFVALGLDHSVANMFLIPLGMALGAGVTWSQFLLANLLPVTLGNIVGGAVAVCGLYSGAFGSLFGKK
;
A
#
# COMPACT_ATOMS: atom_id res chain seq x y z
N MET A 1 -7.18 -28.59 -10.51
CA MET A 1 -8.27 -27.79 -11.12
C MET A 1 -8.02 -26.28 -11.06
N ALA A 2 -7.55 -25.69 -9.96
CA ALA A 2 -7.30 -24.23 -9.88
C ALA A 2 -6.28 -23.67 -10.89
N PHE A 3 -5.24 -24.43 -11.26
CA PHE A 3 -4.23 -24.00 -12.23
C PHE A 3 -4.78 -23.85 -13.66
N SER A 4 -5.76 -24.66 -14.05
CA SER A 4 -6.41 -24.57 -15.37
C SER A 4 -7.27 -23.31 -15.47
N SER A 5 -7.93 -22.90 -14.38
CA SER A 5 -8.77 -21.71 -14.33
C SER A 5 -7.97 -20.39 -14.32
N ILE A 6 -6.75 -20.40 -13.76
CA ILE A 6 -5.83 -19.25 -13.80
C ILE A 6 -5.34 -18.99 -15.23
N LEU A 7 -5.03 -20.06 -15.98
CA LEU A 7 -4.66 -19.96 -17.38
C LEU A 7 -5.83 -19.46 -18.23
N SER A 8 -7.07 -19.88 -17.93
CA SER A 8 -8.27 -19.38 -18.60
C SER A 8 -8.49 -17.88 -18.39
N ILE A 9 -8.25 -17.34 -17.19
CA ILE A 9 -8.34 -15.88 -16.95
C ILE A 9 -7.22 -15.15 -17.70
N ALA A 10 -5.99 -15.67 -17.70
CA ALA A 10 -4.88 -15.09 -18.45
C ALA A 10 -5.10 -15.12 -19.97
N LEU A 11 -5.78 -16.15 -20.49
CA LEU A 11 -6.20 -16.29 -21.90
C LEU A 11 -7.36 -15.34 -22.28
N VAL A 12 -8.23 -14.96 -21.33
CA VAL A 12 -9.26 -13.94 -21.58
C VAL A 12 -8.64 -12.54 -21.72
N LEU A 13 -7.46 -12.32 -21.13
CA LEU A 13 -6.74 -11.04 -21.18
C LEU A 13 -5.75 -10.93 -22.36
N THR A 14 -5.64 -11.94 -23.23
CA THR A 14 -4.83 -11.83 -24.46
C THR A 14 -5.57 -11.05 -25.55
N PRO A 15 -4.95 -10.04 -26.19
CA PRO A 15 -5.55 -9.33 -27.32
C PRO A 15 -5.78 -10.30 -28.48
N GLY A 16 -7.03 -10.51 -28.90
CA GLY A 16 -7.36 -11.39 -30.03
C GLY A 16 -8.68 -12.15 -29.96
N SER A 17 -9.45 -12.08 -28.87
CA SER A 17 -10.83 -12.57 -28.91
C SER A 17 -11.73 -11.52 -29.55
N GLU A 18 -12.26 -11.83 -30.74
CA GLU A 18 -13.11 -10.94 -31.55
C GLU A 18 -14.39 -10.45 -30.85
N ALA A 19 -14.70 -10.97 -29.67
CA ALA A 19 -15.80 -10.49 -28.82
C ALA A 19 -15.57 -9.08 -28.25
N PHE A 20 -14.34 -8.56 -28.23
CA PHE A 20 -14.02 -7.29 -27.56
C PHE A 20 -14.30 -6.03 -28.40
N LEU A 21 -14.40 -6.16 -29.74
CA LEU A 21 -14.53 -5.02 -30.65
C LEU A 21 -15.99 -4.70 -31.03
N SER A 22 -16.94 -5.62 -30.83
CA SER A 22 -18.32 -5.44 -31.31
C SER A 22 -19.20 -4.50 -30.46
N ALA A 23 -18.73 -4.04 -29.29
CA ALA A 23 -19.55 -3.24 -28.36
C ALA A 23 -19.38 -1.71 -28.51
N ARG A 24 -18.55 -1.21 -29.44
CA ARG A 24 -18.43 0.23 -29.71
C ARG A 24 -19.31 0.64 -30.89
N GLY A 25 -20.61 0.74 -30.62
CA GLY A 25 -21.50 1.58 -31.40
C GLY A 25 -21.06 3.04 -31.32
N ALA A 26 -21.05 3.71 -32.48
CA ALA A 26 -20.52 5.04 -32.71
C ALA A 26 -21.08 6.11 -31.75
N MET A 27 -20.20 6.93 -31.18
CA MET A 27 -20.55 8.23 -30.59
C MET A 27 -19.84 9.33 -31.39
N PRO A 28 -20.54 10.38 -31.85
CA PRO A 28 -19.95 11.43 -32.65
C PRO A 28 -19.18 12.45 -31.80
N LEU A 29 -18.07 12.92 -32.37
CA LEU A 29 -17.26 14.04 -31.91
C LEU A 29 -18.10 15.32 -31.79
N ALA A 30 -18.07 15.97 -30.64
CA ALA A 30 -18.59 17.32 -30.45
C ALA A 30 -17.54 18.24 -29.82
N SER A 31 -17.56 19.48 -30.28
CA SER A 31 -16.47 20.43 -30.42
C SER A 31 -16.04 21.20 -29.16
N SER A 32 -14.76 21.58 -29.18
CA SER A 32 -14.10 22.69 -28.47
C SER A 32 -15.02 23.84 -28.02
N ARG A 33 -14.93 24.20 -26.74
CA ARG A 33 -15.16 25.58 -26.26
C ARG A 33 -14.01 26.00 -25.35
N ALA A 34 -13.45 27.15 -25.70
CA ALA A 34 -12.33 27.81 -25.07
C ALA A 34 -12.65 28.27 -23.63
N VAL A 35 -11.68 28.13 -22.72
CA VAL A 35 -11.66 28.77 -21.41
C VAL A 35 -10.67 29.93 -21.47
N ALA A 36 -11.17 31.14 -21.27
CA ALA A 36 -10.37 32.36 -21.15
C ALA A 36 -9.98 32.62 -19.69
N SER A 37 -8.81 33.23 -19.49
CA SER A 37 -8.31 33.87 -18.26
C SER A 37 -7.26 34.93 -18.71
N PRO A 38 -6.76 35.90 -17.92
CA PRO A 38 -7.08 36.32 -16.54
C PRO A 38 -7.20 37.86 -16.34
N ALA A 39 -7.68 38.31 -15.18
CA ALA A 39 -7.42 39.65 -14.58
C ALA A 39 -7.87 39.63 -13.10
N ALA A 40 -7.35 40.37 -12.13
CA ALA A 40 -6.10 41.07 -11.89
C ALA A 40 -6.05 41.37 -10.38
N PHE A 41 -4.84 41.56 -9.87
CA PHE A 41 -4.42 41.82 -8.50
C PHE A 41 -4.96 43.16 -7.93
N ARG A 42 -5.39 43.20 -6.66
CA ARG A 42 -5.31 44.42 -5.81
C ARG A 42 -5.18 44.07 -4.33
N SER A 43 -4.17 44.67 -3.72
CA SER A 43 -3.77 44.55 -2.31
C SER A 43 -4.32 45.70 -1.49
N THR A 44 -4.62 45.47 -0.20
CA THR A 44 -4.47 46.42 0.93
C THR A 44 -4.67 45.60 2.22
N SER A 45 -3.68 45.42 3.09
CA SER A 45 -3.13 46.33 4.13
C SER A 45 -3.62 45.94 5.55
N LEU A 46 -2.63 45.90 6.44
CA LEU A 46 -2.55 45.45 7.84
C LEU A 46 -3.55 46.02 8.87
N ALA A 47 -3.66 45.27 9.98
CA ALA A 47 -4.44 45.46 11.22
C ALA A 47 -4.11 46.73 12.04
N PRO A 48 -4.83 47.01 13.15
CA PRO A 48 -4.36 46.52 14.46
C PRO A 48 -5.43 46.15 15.53
N ARG A 49 -4.93 45.51 16.59
CA ARG A 49 -5.56 45.07 17.86
C ARG A 49 -6.36 46.14 18.63
N GLN A 50 -7.43 45.71 19.32
CA GLN A 50 -7.93 46.28 20.60
C GLN A 50 -8.52 45.12 21.45
N GLN A 51 -7.90 44.68 22.55
CA GLN A 51 -7.83 45.22 23.92
C GLN A 51 -9.02 44.81 24.80
N CYS A 52 -8.73 43.90 25.73
CA CYS A 52 -9.54 43.45 26.85
C CYS A 52 -9.90 44.63 27.76
N ASN A 53 -11.16 44.74 28.18
CA ASN A 53 -11.54 45.68 29.24
C ASN A 53 -12.56 45.07 30.19
N THR A 54 -12.13 44.98 31.44
CA THR A 54 -12.88 44.59 32.64
C THR A 54 -13.87 45.68 33.03
N LYS A 55 -15.14 45.33 33.29
CA LYS A 55 -15.99 46.11 34.21
C LYS A 55 -16.85 45.21 35.09
N SER A 56 -16.69 45.49 36.37
CA SER A 56 -17.38 44.97 37.54
C SER A 56 -18.79 45.56 37.65
N SER A 57 -19.76 44.74 38.05
CA SER A 57 -20.97 45.21 38.74
C SER A 57 -21.35 44.24 39.87
N LYS A 58 -21.19 44.69 41.11
CA LYS A 58 -21.99 44.25 42.28
C LYS A 58 -23.45 44.70 42.00
N MET A 59 -24.55 44.10 42.45
CA MET A 59 -24.90 43.54 43.76
C MET A 59 -26.33 42.98 43.63
N SER A 60 -26.67 41.87 44.28
CA SER A 60 -27.86 41.72 45.15
C SER A 60 -28.29 40.26 45.33
N THR A 61 -28.82 40.01 46.51
CA THR A 61 -28.97 38.80 47.31
C THR A 61 -30.11 37.88 46.90
N ALA A 62 -29.88 36.56 46.91
CA ALA A 62 -30.91 35.56 47.20
C ALA A 62 -30.29 34.25 47.73
N ALA A 63 -30.99 33.63 48.67
CA ALA A 63 -30.52 32.66 49.64
C ALA A 63 -30.06 31.29 49.07
N ALA A 64 -29.10 30.69 49.78
CA ALA A 64 -28.61 29.33 49.54
C ALA A 64 -29.59 28.27 50.09
N PRO A 65 -29.90 27.21 49.32
CA PRO A 65 -30.41 25.97 49.89
C PRO A 65 -29.23 25.05 50.25
N LYS A 66 -29.20 24.59 51.50
CA LYS A 66 -28.34 23.49 51.97
C LYS A 66 -28.74 22.20 51.24
N VAL A 67 -27.81 21.59 50.52
CA VAL A 67 -27.93 20.20 50.06
C VAL A 67 -26.88 19.35 50.76
N ALA A 68 -27.37 18.24 51.31
CA ALA A 68 -26.70 17.31 52.20
C ALA A 68 -25.48 16.63 51.57
N GLY A 69 -24.57 16.18 52.44
CA GLY A 69 -23.29 15.57 52.10
C GLY A 69 -23.41 14.37 51.17
N GLY A 70 -22.76 14.49 50.01
CA GLY A 70 -22.38 13.38 49.15
C GLY A 70 -20.90 13.08 49.34
N SER A 71 -20.59 11.85 49.72
CA SER A 71 -19.23 11.31 49.75
C SER A 71 -18.57 11.47 48.38
N THR A 72 -17.57 12.34 48.27
CA THR A 72 -16.74 12.44 47.08
C THR A 72 -15.72 11.31 47.11
N ALA A 73 -16.06 10.18 46.47
CA ALA A 73 -15.05 9.19 46.11
C ALA A 73 -13.98 9.88 45.25
N ALA A 74 -12.71 9.77 45.68
CA ALA A 74 -11.58 10.28 44.91
C ALA A 74 -11.59 9.68 43.49
N PRO A 75 -11.24 10.46 42.44
CA PRO A 75 -11.10 9.91 41.10
C PRO A 75 -10.05 8.81 41.14
N VAL A 76 -10.42 7.60 40.72
CA VAL A 76 -9.46 6.52 40.47
C VAL A 76 -8.45 7.06 39.45
N PRO A 77 -7.14 7.05 39.72
CA PRO A 77 -6.15 7.49 38.76
C PRO A 77 -6.33 6.68 37.47
N ALA A 78 -6.60 7.35 36.37
CA ALA A 78 -6.63 6.71 35.06
C ALA A 78 -5.28 5.99 34.90
N ALA A 79 -5.32 4.66 34.81
CA ALA A 79 -4.13 3.86 34.56
C ALA A 79 -3.39 4.46 33.37
N ALA A 80 -2.12 4.81 33.54
CA ALA A 80 -1.31 5.38 32.47
C ALA A 80 -1.47 4.49 31.23
N SER A 81 -2.10 5.06 30.18
CA SER A 81 -2.35 4.33 28.94
C SER A 81 -1.00 3.87 28.41
N ALA A 82 -0.88 2.58 28.11
CA ALA A 82 0.34 2.00 27.55
C ALA A 82 0.87 2.89 26.40
N PRO A 83 2.20 3.08 26.27
CA PRO A 83 2.75 3.93 25.21
C PRO A 83 2.24 3.47 23.85
N SER A 84 1.75 4.43 23.06
CA SER A 84 1.08 4.20 21.77
C SER A 84 1.99 3.56 20.71
N VAL A 85 3.32 3.62 20.93
CA VAL A 85 4.37 3.07 20.06
C VAL A 85 5.32 2.22 20.88
N LYS A 86 5.47 0.95 20.49
CA LYS A 86 6.37 -0.01 21.14
C LYS A 86 7.84 0.26 20.79
N PRO A 87 8.80 0.04 21.72
CA PRO A 87 10.22 0.23 21.47
C PRO A 87 10.78 -0.78 20.44
N PRO A 88 11.89 -0.45 19.73
CA PRO A 88 12.41 -1.27 18.63
C PRO A 88 12.69 -2.75 18.96
N PRO A 89 13.26 -3.14 20.12
CA PRO A 89 13.45 -4.56 20.44
C PRO A 89 12.13 -5.33 20.56
N GLN A 90 11.10 -4.72 21.16
CA GLN A 90 9.77 -5.32 21.26
C GLN A 90 9.07 -5.39 19.90
N MET A 91 9.33 -4.41 19.02
CA MET A 91 8.85 -4.42 17.64
C MET A 91 9.41 -5.61 16.85
N TYR A 92 10.71 -5.91 17.00
CA TYR A 92 11.34 -7.10 16.42
C TYR A 92 10.67 -8.38 16.91
N GLN A 93 10.47 -8.53 18.22
CA GLN A 93 9.84 -9.74 18.75
C GLN A 93 8.40 -9.93 18.29
N ASN A 94 7.61 -8.86 18.19
CA ASN A 94 6.26 -8.96 17.61
C ASN A 94 6.30 -9.37 16.14
N ALA A 95 7.27 -8.89 15.35
CA ALA A 95 7.44 -9.29 13.96
C ALA A 95 7.78 -10.79 13.85
N VAL A 96 8.64 -11.29 14.74
CA VAL A 96 8.98 -12.71 14.87
C VAL A 96 7.73 -13.55 15.20
N ASP A 97 6.92 -13.14 16.17
CA ASP A 97 5.71 -13.88 16.56
C ASP A 97 4.65 -13.89 15.45
N ILE A 98 4.50 -12.77 14.72
CA ILE A 98 3.67 -12.70 13.51
C ILE A 98 4.20 -13.67 12.45
N GLY A 99 5.51 -13.69 12.23
CA GLY A 99 6.18 -14.60 11.29
C GLY A 99 5.92 -16.07 11.62
N GLN A 100 6.02 -16.44 12.88
CA GLN A 100 5.74 -17.80 13.35
C GLN A 100 4.30 -18.20 13.05
N LYS A 101 3.33 -17.33 13.38
CA LYS A 101 1.90 -17.58 13.11
C LYS A 101 1.60 -17.70 11.61
N LYS A 102 2.28 -16.92 10.77
CA LYS A 102 2.13 -16.96 9.32
C LYS A 102 2.76 -18.21 8.71
N ALA A 103 3.91 -18.67 9.24
CA ALA A 103 4.56 -19.90 8.79
C ALA A 103 3.74 -21.17 9.12
N SER A 104 3.01 -21.16 10.24
CA SER A 104 2.17 -22.30 10.67
C SER A 104 0.83 -22.39 9.92
N GLY A 105 0.44 -21.37 9.15
CA GLY A 105 -0.81 -21.37 8.39
C GLY A 105 -0.96 -22.55 7.42
N SER A 106 -2.19 -23.02 7.23
CA SER A 106 -2.49 -24.05 6.21
C SER A 106 -2.37 -23.47 4.80
N VAL A 107 -2.02 -24.31 3.82
CA VAL A 107 -1.88 -23.92 2.40
C VAL A 107 -3.13 -23.16 1.91
N ALA A 108 -4.32 -23.71 2.18
CA ALA A 108 -5.58 -23.10 1.77
C ALA A 108 -5.80 -21.71 2.38
N LYS A 109 -5.55 -21.55 3.69
CA LYS A 109 -5.69 -20.25 4.36
C LYS A 109 -4.72 -19.22 3.79
N LEU A 110 -3.46 -19.60 3.61
CA LEU A 110 -2.41 -18.72 3.11
C LEU A 110 -2.70 -18.26 1.68
N PHE A 111 -3.17 -19.17 0.84
CA PHE A 111 -3.56 -18.87 -0.53
C PHE A 111 -4.79 -17.94 -0.59
N LEU A 112 -5.86 -18.25 0.16
CA LEU A 112 -7.08 -17.43 0.18
C LEU A 112 -6.82 -16.00 0.72
N MET A 113 -6.08 -15.89 1.81
CA MET A 113 -5.68 -14.57 2.35
C MET A 113 -4.69 -13.86 1.41
N GLY A 114 -3.97 -14.62 0.59
CA GLY A 114 -3.16 -14.12 -0.52
C GLY A 114 -4.00 -13.48 -1.61
N ILE A 115 -5.10 -14.12 -2.02
CA ILE A 115 -6.06 -13.55 -2.99
C ILE A 115 -6.59 -12.21 -2.50
N ILE A 116 -7.03 -12.15 -1.24
CA ILE A 116 -7.53 -10.91 -0.64
C ILE A 116 -6.47 -9.79 -0.71
N SER A 117 -5.22 -10.09 -0.38
CA SER A 117 -4.14 -9.10 -0.43
C SER A 117 -3.80 -8.69 -1.86
N GLY A 118 -3.84 -9.62 -2.82
CA GLY A 118 -3.68 -9.32 -4.25
C GLY A 118 -4.73 -8.33 -4.75
N CYS A 119 -6.00 -8.52 -4.34
CA CYS A 119 -7.08 -7.58 -4.62
C CYS A 119 -6.85 -6.23 -3.93
N HIS A 120 -6.52 -6.20 -2.63
CA HIS A 120 -6.30 -4.94 -1.91
C HIS A 120 -5.18 -4.09 -2.54
N ILE A 121 -4.03 -4.72 -2.85
CA ILE A 121 -2.93 -4.03 -3.53
C ILE A 121 -3.36 -3.57 -4.93
N GLY A 122 -4.12 -4.41 -5.66
CA GLY A 122 -4.67 -4.02 -6.96
C GLY A 122 -5.65 -2.84 -6.88
N PHE A 123 -6.50 -2.74 -5.85
CA PHE A 123 -7.38 -1.59 -5.63
C PHE A 123 -6.57 -0.32 -5.38
N GLY A 124 -5.51 -0.43 -4.59
CA GLY A 124 -4.58 0.67 -4.39
C GLY A 124 -3.88 1.10 -5.68
N ALA A 125 -3.47 0.13 -6.50
CA ALA A 125 -2.85 0.41 -7.80
C ALA A 125 -3.84 1.04 -8.78
N LEU A 126 -5.10 0.56 -8.82
CA LEU A 126 -6.17 1.14 -9.62
C LEU A 126 -6.43 2.59 -9.21
N LEU A 127 -6.50 2.88 -7.91
CA LEU A 127 -6.67 4.24 -7.41
C LEU A 127 -5.50 5.16 -7.82
N ALA A 128 -4.25 4.68 -7.71
CA ALA A 128 -3.07 5.42 -8.15
C ALA A 128 -3.12 5.77 -9.64
N VAL A 129 -3.48 4.79 -10.49
CA VAL A 129 -3.63 4.99 -11.93
C VAL A 129 -4.79 5.94 -12.24
N SER A 130 -5.94 5.77 -11.59
CA SER A 130 -7.14 6.58 -11.82
C SER A 130 -6.95 8.06 -11.45
N ILE A 131 -6.13 8.36 -10.43
CA ILE A 131 -5.86 9.74 -10.03
C ILE A 131 -4.54 10.23 -10.63
N GLY A 132 -3.41 9.73 -10.12
CA GLY A 132 -2.10 10.24 -10.52
C GLY A 132 -1.78 9.94 -11.97
N GLY A 133 -2.19 8.77 -12.49
CA GLY A 133 -1.98 8.41 -13.90
C GLY A 133 -2.74 9.31 -14.87
N ASN A 134 -3.77 10.01 -14.38
CA ASN A 134 -4.62 10.93 -15.15
C ASN A 134 -4.31 12.41 -14.90
N CYS A 135 -3.08 12.72 -14.47
CA CYS A 135 -2.60 14.09 -14.30
C CYS A 135 -1.49 14.48 -15.33
N PRO A 136 -1.70 14.34 -16.65
CA PRO A 136 -0.63 14.56 -17.64
C PRO A 136 -0.13 16.02 -17.69
N GLY A 137 -1.01 16.99 -17.45
CA GLY A 137 -0.61 18.40 -17.36
C GLY A 137 0.36 18.67 -16.20
N LEU A 138 0.12 18.03 -15.05
CA LEU A 138 1.07 18.08 -13.93
C LEU A 138 2.34 17.30 -14.23
N LEU A 139 2.27 16.15 -14.90
CA LEU A 139 3.48 15.42 -15.30
C LEU A 139 4.39 16.29 -16.18
N ALA A 140 3.83 17.06 -17.11
CA ALA A 140 4.58 17.92 -18.01
C ALA A 140 5.15 19.18 -17.34
N THR A 141 4.40 19.79 -16.41
CA THR A 141 4.75 21.10 -15.82
C THR A 141 5.38 20.99 -14.42
N ASN A 142 5.02 19.97 -13.65
CA ASN A 142 5.47 19.73 -12.28
C ASN A 142 5.50 18.21 -11.95
N PRO A 143 6.50 17.47 -12.46
CA PRO A 143 6.57 16.02 -12.30
C PRO A 143 6.70 15.57 -10.84
N GLY A 144 7.26 16.41 -9.96
CA GLY A 144 7.32 16.12 -8.52
C GLY A 144 5.93 16.07 -7.88
N LEU A 145 5.08 17.06 -8.18
CA LEU A 145 3.71 17.10 -7.68
C LEU A 145 2.87 15.95 -8.25
N GLN A 146 3.04 15.61 -9.53
CA GLN A 146 2.34 14.47 -10.12
C GLN A 146 2.76 13.15 -9.44
N LYS A 147 4.06 12.94 -9.20
CA LYS A 147 4.57 11.73 -8.55
C LYS A 147 4.04 11.54 -7.13
N ILE A 148 3.96 12.61 -6.34
CA ILE A 148 3.39 12.50 -4.99
C ILE A 148 1.88 12.26 -5.03
N ILE A 149 1.14 12.85 -5.97
CA ILE A 149 -0.30 12.56 -6.16
C ILE A 149 -0.50 11.08 -6.54
N PHE A 150 0.34 10.54 -7.41
CA PHE A 150 0.32 9.11 -7.78
C PHE A 150 0.63 8.22 -6.57
N GLY A 151 1.54 8.64 -5.69
CA GLY A 151 1.97 7.87 -4.51
C GLY A 151 1.10 8.00 -3.26
N ALA A 152 0.41 9.11 -3.07
CA ALA A 152 -0.12 9.49 -1.75
C ALA A 152 -1.16 8.52 -1.19
N PHE A 153 -2.19 8.13 -1.96
CA PHE A 153 -3.31 7.38 -1.38
C PHE A 153 -3.54 6.01 -2.00
N GLY A 154 -3.07 5.75 -3.22
CA GLY A 154 -3.30 4.49 -3.92
C GLY A 154 -2.75 3.26 -3.19
N LEU A 155 -1.47 2.95 -3.35
CA LEU A 155 -0.87 1.79 -2.68
C LEU A 155 -0.88 1.85 -1.14
N PRO A 156 -0.79 3.03 -0.49
CA PRO A 156 -0.98 3.12 0.96
C PRO A 156 -2.33 2.57 1.43
N PHE A 157 -3.42 2.90 0.72
CA PHE A 157 -4.74 2.33 0.97
C PHE A 157 -4.76 0.81 0.83
N GLY A 158 -4.15 0.28 -0.23
CA GLY A 158 -4.05 -1.16 -0.46
C GLY A 158 -3.31 -1.91 0.66
N LEU A 159 -2.17 -1.38 1.12
CA LEU A 159 -1.44 -2.00 2.23
C LEU A 159 -2.19 -1.84 3.56
N PHE A 160 -2.83 -0.70 3.80
CA PHE A 160 -3.63 -0.47 5.01
C PHE A 160 -4.77 -1.48 5.13
N MET A 161 -5.55 -1.68 4.06
CA MET A 161 -6.60 -2.72 4.04
C MET A 161 -6.03 -4.11 4.31
N THR A 162 -4.85 -4.43 3.76
CA THR A 162 -4.22 -5.73 3.96
C THR A 162 -3.75 -5.95 5.40
N VAL A 163 -3.13 -4.95 6.01
CA VAL A 163 -2.60 -5.04 7.38
C VAL A 163 -3.73 -5.05 8.41
N VAL A 164 -4.74 -4.19 8.23
CA VAL A 164 -5.85 -4.07 9.19
C VAL A 164 -6.91 -5.16 8.98
N GLY A 165 -7.23 -5.48 7.72
CA GLY A 165 -8.20 -6.52 7.36
C GLY A 165 -7.68 -7.96 7.49
N GLY A 166 -6.37 -8.16 7.66
CA GLY A 166 -5.78 -9.46 7.98
C GLY A 166 -5.44 -10.34 6.78
N GLY A 167 -4.67 -9.82 5.82
CA GLY A 167 -4.24 -10.57 4.63
C GLY A 167 -2.84 -11.22 4.70
N GLU A 168 -2.53 -12.02 3.69
CA GLU A 168 -1.21 -12.58 3.41
C GLU A 168 -0.56 -11.91 2.21
N LEU A 169 0.28 -10.91 2.47
CA LEU A 169 1.05 -10.23 1.43
C LEU A 169 2.48 -10.77 1.39
N PHE A 170 2.86 -11.33 0.24
CA PHE A 170 4.18 -11.92 0.04
C PHE A 170 5.32 -10.98 0.44
N THR A 171 5.29 -9.74 -0.03
CA THR A 171 6.38 -8.77 0.16
C THR A 171 6.64 -8.46 1.63
N GLY A 172 5.58 -8.25 2.43
CA GLY A 172 5.71 -8.11 3.89
C GLY A 172 6.13 -9.42 4.58
N ASN A 173 5.63 -10.56 4.10
CA ASN A 173 5.99 -11.88 4.63
C ASN A 173 7.48 -12.21 4.47
N THR A 174 8.16 -11.63 3.47
CA THR A 174 9.61 -11.85 3.28
C THR A 174 10.45 -11.42 4.49
N ALA A 175 10.06 -10.36 5.21
CA ALA A 175 10.78 -9.95 6.42
C ALA A 175 10.31 -10.74 7.65
N VAL A 176 9.00 -10.74 7.94
CA VAL A 176 8.48 -11.26 9.21
C VAL A 176 8.65 -12.78 9.34
N VAL A 177 8.45 -13.54 8.26
CA VAL A 177 8.60 -15.00 8.30
C VAL A 177 10.07 -15.41 8.35
N THR A 178 10.95 -14.66 7.68
CA THR A 178 12.40 -14.83 7.80
C THR A 178 12.86 -14.58 9.22
N ALA A 179 12.36 -13.55 9.90
CA ALA A 179 12.70 -13.27 11.28
C ALA A 179 12.34 -14.45 12.20
N ALA A 180 11.16 -15.06 12.00
CA ALA A 180 10.76 -16.25 12.74
C ALA A 180 11.66 -17.48 12.48
N VAL A 181 12.16 -17.64 11.25
CA VAL A 181 13.12 -18.70 10.92
C VAL A 181 14.46 -18.46 11.60
N ILE A 182 14.99 -17.25 11.54
CA ILE A 182 16.28 -16.91 12.16
C ILE A 182 16.22 -17.17 13.68
N GLU A 183 15.12 -16.79 14.33
CA GLU A 183 14.89 -17.04 15.76
C GLU A 183 14.51 -18.49 16.10
N GLY A 184 14.51 -19.41 15.13
CA GLY A 184 14.19 -20.83 15.35
C GLY A 184 12.71 -21.10 15.68
N LYS A 185 11.81 -20.12 15.51
CA LYS A 185 10.38 -20.26 15.76
C LYS A 185 9.59 -20.79 14.55
N ALA A 186 10.20 -20.82 13.37
CA ALA A 186 9.63 -21.37 12.14
C ALA A 186 10.67 -22.20 11.37
N SER A 187 10.21 -23.16 10.58
CA SER A 187 11.07 -23.93 9.68
C SER A 187 11.20 -23.27 8.32
N ILE A 188 12.30 -23.54 7.61
CA ILE A 188 12.49 -23.14 6.20
C ILE A 188 11.34 -23.65 5.33
N GLY A 189 10.84 -24.87 5.57
CA GLY A 189 9.68 -25.40 4.88
C GLY A 189 8.40 -24.58 5.13
N GLY A 190 8.20 -24.11 6.37
CA GLY A 190 7.11 -23.20 6.71
C GLY A 190 7.22 -21.84 6.00
N LEU A 191 8.43 -21.32 5.88
CA LEU A 191 8.73 -20.09 5.14
C LEU A 191 8.42 -20.25 3.66
N LEU A 192 8.96 -21.28 3.00
CA LEU A 192 8.73 -21.52 1.58
C LEU A 192 7.24 -21.75 1.28
N LYS A 193 6.55 -22.53 2.11
CA LYS A 193 5.09 -22.71 2.02
C LYS A 193 4.37 -21.35 2.07
N ASN A 194 4.70 -20.50 3.05
CA ASN A 194 4.07 -19.20 3.17
C ASN A 194 4.35 -18.30 1.96
N TRP A 195 5.60 -18.18 1.55
CA TRP A 195 5.99 -17.34 0.42
C TRP A 195 5.31 -17.78 -0.86
N VAL A 196 5.35 -19.07 -1.20
CA VAL A 196 4.74 -19.59 -2.42
C VAL A 196 3.22 -19.42 -2.39
N CYS A 197 2.55 -19.81 -1.29
CA CYS A 197 1.08 -19.72 -1.21
C CYS A 197 0.59 -18.27 -1.27
N SER A 198 1.23 -17.37 -0.52
CA SER A 198 0.86 -15.95 -0.53
C SER A 198 1.15 -15.29 -1.87
N TYR A 199 2.30 -15.57 -2.51
CA TYR A 199 2.67 -15.03 -3.81
C TYR A 199 1.69 -15.47 -4.92
N LEU A 200 1.37 -16.76 -4.99
CA LEU A 200 0.40 -17.27 -5.95
C LEU A 200 -1.01 -16.71 -5.69
N GLY A 201 -1.43 -16.63 -4.42
CA GLY A 201 -2.68 -16.00 -4.06
C GLY A 201 -2.72 -14.54 -4.48
N ASN A 202 -1.66 -13.78 -4.20
CA ASN A 202 -1.53 -12.37 -4.59
C ASN A 202 -1.67 -12.21 -6.12
N PHE A 203 -0.99 -13.05 -6.90
CA PHE A 203 -1.09 -13.03 -8.36
C PHE A 203 -2.53 -13.27 -8.85
N VAL A 204 -3.20 -14.30 -8.33
CA VAL A 204 -4.59 -14.62 -8.68
C VAL A 204 -5.54 -13.48 -8.29
N GLY A 205 -5.39 -12.92 -7.10
CA GLY A 205 -6.20 -11.78 -6.66
C GLY A 205 -6.00 -10.54 -7.53
N SER A 206 -4.75 -10.25 -7.92
CA SER A 206 -4.46 -9.13 -8.82
C SER A 206 -5.10 -9.32 -10.20
N LEU A 207 -4.99 -10.51 -10.81
CA LEU A 207 -5.62 -10.79 -12.10
C LEU A 207 -7.15 -10.77 -12.04
N LEU A 208 -7.74 -11.31 -10.97
CA LEU A 208 -9.18 -11.22 -10.72
C LEU A 208 -9.64 -9.76 -10.69
N LEU A 209 -8.90 -8.89 -10.00
CA LEU A 209 -9.24 -7.49 -9.94
C LEU A 209 -9.02 -6.75 -11.28
N VAL A 210 -8.01 -7.13 -12.07
CA VAL A 210 -7.86 -6.60 -13.44
C VAL A 210 -9.11 -6.91 -14.27
N PHE A 211 -9.56 -8.17 -14.24
CA PHE A 211 -10.79 -8.58 -14.94
C PHE A 211 -11.99 -7.74 -14.48
N LEU A 212 -12.22 -7.62 -13.17
CA LEU A 212 -13.35 -6.84 -12.63
C LEU A 212 -13.24 -5.34 -12.96
N ALA A 213 -12.04 -4.76 -12.96
CA ALA A 213 -11.84 -3.35 -13.28
C ALA A 213 -12.16 -3.05 -14.75
N VAL A 214 -11.78 -3.95 -15.66
CA VAL A 214 -12.08 -3.84 -17.10
C VAL A 214 -13.57 -4.04 -17.35
N GLN A 215 -14.16 -5.14 -16.83
CA GLN A 215 -15.59 -5.43 -17.02
C GLN A 215 -16.49 -4.39 -16.37
N GLY A 216 -16.07 -3.82 -15.24
CA GLY A 216 -16.79 -2.75 -14.56
C GLY A 216 -16.67 -1.39 -15.25
N GLY A 217 -15.81 -1.23 -16.26
CA GLY A 217 -15.62 0.04 -16.96
C GLY A 217 -15.08 1.17 -16.08
N VAL A 218 -14.37 0.84 -14.98
CA VAL A 218 -13.90 1.83 -13.99
C VAL A 218 -12.52 2.40 -14.32
N VAL A 219 -11.89 1.94 -15.40
CA VAL A 219 -10.60 2.47 -15.87
C VAL A 219 -10.83 3.79 -16.61
N VAL A 220 -10.45 4.90 -15.98
CA VAL A 220 -10.72 6.26 -16.49
C VAL A 220 -10.01 6.56 -17.82
N ASN A 221 -8.73 6.18 -17.95
CA ASN A 221 -7.95 6.39 -19.17
C ASN A 221 -7.05 5.18 -19.43
N PRO A 222 -7.22 4.46 -20.55
CA PRO A 222 -6.37 3.32 -20.89
C PRO A 222 -4.89 3.68 -21.06
N GLY A 223 -4.59 4.87 -21.58
CA GLY A 223 -3.22 5.25 -21.98
C GLY A 223 -2.24 5.32 -20.81
N SER A 224 -2.70 5.70 -19.62
CA SER A 224 -1.83 5.76 -18.43
C SER A 224 -1.43 4.35 -17.96
N ALA A 225 -2.38 3.42 -17.90
CA ALA A 225 -2.12 2.02 -17.55
C ALA A 225 -1.21 1.35 -18.60
N MET A 226 -1.47 1.58 -19.89
CA MET A 226 -0.62 1.06 -20.97
C MET A 226 0.81 1.59 -20.88
N GLY A 227 0.97 2.90 -20.67
CA GLY A 227 2.28 3.54 -20.52
C GLY A 227 3.07 3.00 -19.33
N ILE A 228 2.40 2.74 -18.20
CA ILE A 228 3.00 2.12 -17.01
C ILE A 228 3.48 0.69 -17.31
N ALA A 229 2.66 -0.12 -17.98
CA ALA A 229 3.02 -1.49 -18.35
C ALA A 229 4.27 -1.52 -19.25
N THR A 230 4.30 -0.68 -20.29
CA THR A 230 5.47 -0.54 -21.18
C THR A 230 6.70 -0.07 -20.40
N ALA A 231 6.59 1.01 -19.63
CA ALA A 231 7.73 1.57 -18.90
C ALA A 231 8.36 0.57 -17.91
N LYS A 232 7.54 -0.25 -17.24
CA LYS A 232 8.01 -1.26 -16.28
C LYS A 232 8.68 -2.46 -16.94
N THR A 233 8.23 -2.84 -18.15
CA THR A 233 8.78 -3.97 -18.88
C THR A 233 9.96 -3.62 -19.80
N SER A 234 10.23 -2.32 -19.98
CA SER A 234 11.42 -1.82 -20.68
C SER A 234 12.65 -1.64 -19.79
N LEU A 235 12.57 -1.94 -18.49
CA LEU A 235 13.72 -1.85 -17.58
C LEU A 235 14.73 -2.95 -17.87
N THR A 236 16.01 -2.64 -17.67
CA THR A 236 17.05 -3.69 -17.58
C THR A 236 16.85 -4.52 -16.32
N PHE A 237 17.34 -5.77 -16.33
CA PHE A 237 17.27 -6.66 -15.17
C PHE A 237 17.83 -6.00 -13.90
N VAL A 238 19.00 -5.35 -14.01
CA VAL A 238 19.68 -4.71 -12.86
C VAL A 238 18.84 -3.54 -12.31
N GLN A 239 18.24 -2.73 -13.18
CA GLN A 239 17.37 -1.63 -12.75
C GLN A 239 16.13 -2.16 -12.03
N ALA A 240 15.46 -3.17 -12.60
CA ALA A 240 14.27 -3.79 -12.01
C ALA A 240 14.59 -4.45 -10.65
N PHE A 241 15.72 -5.15 -10.56
CA PHE A 241 16.20 -5.78 -9.33
C PHE A 241 16.53 -4.75 -8.24
N ALA A 242 17.30 -3.70 -8.56
CA ALA A 242 17.65 -2.65 -7.60
C ALA A 242 16.41 -1.88 -7.11
N ARG A 243 15.47 -1.56 -8.02
CA ARG A 243 14.18 -0.96 -7.65
C ARG A 243 13.37 -1.88 -6.75
N GLY A 244 13.42 -3.19 -6.98
CA GLY A 244 12.80 -4.20 -6.13
C GLY A 244 13.36 -4.21 -4.70
N ILE A 245 14.69 -4.11 -4.53
CA ILE A 245 15.33 -4.04 -3.21
C ILE A 245 14.84 -2.81 -2.45
N LEU A 246 14.97 -1.64 -3.07
CA LEU A 246 14.59 -0.36 -2.44
C LEU A 246 13.11 -0.32 -2.11
N CYS A 247 12.26 -0.83 -3.00
CA CYS A 247 10.82 -0.91 -2.77
C CYS A 247 10.51 -1.74 -1.52
N ASN A 248 11.03 -2.96 -1.45
CA ASN A 248 10.63 -3.85 -0.37
C ASN A 248 11.30 -3.53 0.97
N TRP A 249 12.39 -2.77 0.97
CA TRP A 249 12.88 -2.14 2.19
C TRP A 249 11.78 -1.26 2.79
N LEU A 250 11.21 -0.34 2.00
CA LEU A 250 10.16 0.58 2.47
C LEU A 250 8.87 -0.15 2.84
N VAL A 251 8.46 -1.16 2.06
CA VAL A 251 7.27 -1.97 2.37
C VAL A 251 7.44 -2.75 3.66
N CYS A 252 8.58 -3.40 3.86
CA CYS A 252 8.85 -4.12 5.10
C CYS A 252 8.92 -3.17 6.29
N MET A 253 9.50 -1.97 6.14
CA MET A 253 9.48 -0.95 7.19
C MET A 253 8.07 -0.47 7.53
N ALA A 254 7.19 -0.29 6.53
CA ALA A 254 5.78 0.03 6.78
C ALA A 254 5.08 -1.04 7.61
N VAL A 255 5.25 -2.32 7.25
CA VAL A 255 4.70 -3.45 8.02
C VAL A 255 5.30 -3.46 9.43
N TRP A 256 6.61 -3.33 9.55
CA TRP A 256 7.35 -3.35 10.81
C TRP A 256 6.87 -2.27 11.80
N MET A 257 6.79 -1.02 11.33
CA MET A 257 6.28 0.10 12.12
C MET A 257 4.80 -0.05 12.45
N SER A 258 3.98 -0.60 11.56
CA SER A 258 2.55 -0.83 11.83
C SER A 258 2.30 -1.82 12.97
N VAL A 259 3.22 -2.75 13.21
CA VAL A 259 3.15 -3.71 14.33
C VAL A 259 3.43 -3.03 15.69
N SER A 260 4.15 -1.91 15.67
CA SER A 260 4.43 -1.11 16.88
C SER A 260 3.27 -0.24 17.33
N ALA A 261 2.34 0.06 16.41
CA ALA A 261 1.17 0.89 16.67
C ALA A 261 0.02 0.06 17.24
N SER A 262 -0.65 0.61 18.26
CA SER A 262 -1.75 -0.04 18.97
C SER A 262 -3.14 0.29 18.39
N ASP A 263 -3.25 1.34 17.58
CA ASP A 263 -4.51 1.80 16.98
C ASP A 263 -4.45 1.89 15.44
N ALA A 264 -5.61 2.05 14.82
CA ALA A 264 -5.72 2.12 13.37
C ALA A 264 -5.07 3.38 12.76
N ALA A 265 -5.08 4.51 13.48
CA ALA A 265 -4.50 5.75 12.99
C ALA A 265 -2.97 5.67 12.93
N GLY A 266 -2.33 5.14 13.98
CA GLY A 266 -0.90 4.88 14.03
C GLY A 266 -0.46 3.90 12.94
N LYS A 267 -1.25 2.84 12.70
CA LYS A 267 -1.00 1.92 11.57
C LYS A 267 -1.11 2.62 10.22
N PHE A 268 -2.09 3.50 10.05
CA PHE A 268 -2.25 4.28 8.83
C PHE A 268 -1.01 5.14 8.57
N PHE A 269 -0.55 5.92 9.56
CA PHE A 269 0.64 6.77 9.38
C PHE A 269 1.93 5.98 9.16
N ALA A 270 2.11 4.86 9.88
CA ALA A 270 3.24 3.95 9.69
C ALA A 270 3.30 3.37 8.27
N ILE A 271 2.15 3.15 7.65
CA ILE A 271 2.02 2.65 6.27
C ILE A 271 2.11 3.78 5.25
N PHE A 272 1.46 4.91 5.50
CA PHE A 272 1.27 5.97 4.53
C PHE A 272 2.58 6.52 3.98
N LEU A 273 3.50 6.91 4.88
CA LEU A 273 4.75 7.58 4.49
C LEU A 273 5.68 6.69 3.65
N PRO A 274 6.09 5.48 4.10
CA PRO A 274 7.01 4.65 3.33
C PRO A 274 6.43 4.20 1.99
N ILE A 275 5.12 3.91 1.96
CA ILE A 275 4.45 3.45 0.75
C ILE A 275 4.28 4.59 -0.25
N SER A 276 3.89 5.78 0.21
CA SER A 276 3.87 6.98 -0.65
C SER A 276 5.25 7.27 -1.24
N ALA A 277 6.30 7.14 -0.42
CA ALA A 277 7.68 7.39 -0.85
C ALA A 277 8.11 6.43 -1.96
N PHE A 278 7.93 5.11 -1.81
CA PHE A 278 8.41 4.18 -2.84
C PHE A 278 7.70 4.40 -4.17
N VAL A 279 6.41 4.73 -4.13
CA VAL A 279 5.63 4.98 -5.35
C VAL A 279 6.06 6.28 -6.02
N ALA A 280 6.20 7.37 -5.26
CA ALA A 280 6.67 8.64 -5.79
C ALA A 280 8.09 8.55 -6.36
N LEU A 281 8.94 7.71 -5.77
CA LEU A 281 10.30 7.43 -6.26
C LEU A 281 10.34 6.51 -7.50
N GLY A 282 9.21 5.90 -7.87
CA GLY A 282 9.13 4.99 -9.02
C GLY A 282 9.79 3.63 -8.80
N LEU A 283 9.76 3.14 -7.56
CA LEU A 283 10.29 1.82 -7.20
C LEU A 283 9.30 0.70 -7.57
N ASP A 284 9.79 -0.53 -7.69
CA ASP A 284 9.02 -1.65 -8.23
C ASP A 284 8.62 -2.66 -7.15
N HIS A 285 7.31 -2.86 -7.03
CA HIS A 285 6.68 -3.79 -6.09
C HIS A 285 6.09 -4.96 -6.87
N SER A 286 6.57 -6.17 -6.65
CA SER A 286 6.16 -7.36 -7.41
C SER A 286 4.64 -7.53 -7.44
N VAL A 287 3.97 -7.51 -6.28
CA VAL A 287 2.51 -7.68 -6.20
C VAL A 287 1.73 -6.51 -6.80
N ALA A 288 2.26 -5.29 -6.79
CA ALA A 288 1.59 -4.18 -7.49
C ALA A 288 1.73 -4.34 -9.01
N ASN A 289 2.88 -4.83 -9.47
CA ASN A 289 3.14 -5.11 -10.87
C ASN A 289 2.29 -6.28 -11.40
N MET A 290 1.88 -7.23 -10.53
CA MET A 290 0.89 -8.26 -10.85
C MET A 290 -0.49 -7.71 -11.22
N PHE A 291 -0.79 -6.45 -10.86
CA PHE A 291 -1.99 -5.75 -11.29
C PHE A 291 -1.69 -4.74 -12.41
N LEU A 292 -0.71 -3.84 -12.20
CA LEU A 292 -0.44 -2.72 -13.10
C LEU A 292 -0.08 -3.15 -14.52
N ILE A 293 0.74 -4.19 -14.67
CA ILE A 293 1.21 -4.64 -15.99
C ILE A 293 0.08 -5.40 -16.71
N PRO A 294 -0.59 -6.40 -16.09
CA PRO A 294 -1.73 -7.06 -16.74
C PRO A 294 -2.89 -6.11 -17.03
N LEU A 295 -3.13 -5.07 -16.22
CA LEU A 295 -4.11 -4.04 -16.55
C LEU A 295 -3.75 -3.32 -17.85
N GLY A 296 -2.50 -2.87 -18.00
CA GLY A 296 -2.05 -2.23 -19.24
C GLY A 296 -2.10 -3.17 -20.45
N MET A 297 -1.75 -4.46 -20.27
CA MET A 297 -1.87 -5.49 -21.32
C MET A 297 -3.32 -5.68 -21.77
N ALA A 298 -4.26 -5.81 -20.82
CA ALA A 298 -5.68 -5.96 -21.11
C ALA A 298 -6.28 -4.73 -21.84
N LEU A 299 -5.64 -3.57 -21.69
CA LEU A 299 -6.03 -2.31 -22.33
C LEU A 299 -5.30 -2.06 -23.66
N GLY A 300 -4.47 -3.00 -24.12
CA GLY A 300 -3.83 -2.96 -25.44
C GLY A 300 -2.36 -2.56 -25.44
N ALA A 301 -1.67 -2.55 -24.29
CA ALA A 301 -0.21 -2.39 -24.30
C ALA A 301 0.45 -3.54 -25.06
N GLY A 302 1.42 -3.23 -25.93
CA GLY A 302 2.20 -4.21 -26.69
C GLY A 302 3.21 -5.00 -25.84
N VAL A 303 2.84 -5.33 -24.61
CA VAL A 303 3.65 -6.07 -23.65
C VAL A 303 3.23 -7.54 -23.69
N THR A 304 4.19 -8.43 -23.88
CA THR A 304 3.95 -9.88 -23.86
C THR A 304 4.04 -10.44 -22.44
N TRP A 305 3.41 -11.61 -22.21
CA TRP A 305 3.56 -12.33 -20.94
C TRP A 305 5.01 -12.68 -20.63
N SER A 306 5.83 -13.01 -21.64
CA SER A 306 7.25 -13.30 -21.42
C SER A 306 8.02 -12.05 -20.96
N GLN A 307 7.78 -10.88 -21.57
CA GLN A 307 8.35 -9.62 -21.11
C GLN A 307 7.91 -9.29 -19.68
N PHE A 308 6.62 -9.41 -19.38
CA PHE A 308 6.13 -9.18 -18.02
C PHE A 308 6.81 -10.12 -17.01
N LEU A 309 6.80 -11.43 -17.25
CA LEU A 309 7.30 -12.40 -16.28
C LEU A 309 8.83 -12.36 -16.13
N LEU A 310 9.57 -12.26 -17.23
CA LEU A 310 11.03 -12.40 -17.22
C LEU A 310 11.76 -11.05 -17.07
N ALA A 311 11.31 -10.00 -17.75
CA ALA A 311 11.99 -8.70 -17.71
C ALA A 311 11.56 -7.84 -16.51
N ASN A 312 10.36 -8.06 -15.96
CA ASN A 312 9.88 -7.31 -14.79
C ASN A 312 9.66 -8.17 -13.55
N LEU A 313 8.71 -9.11 -13.58
CA LEU A 313 8.23 -9.76 -12.36
C LEU A 313 9.34 -10.54 -11.64
N LEU A 314 10.13 -11.33 -12.38
CA LEU A 314 11.24 -12.09 -11.84
C LEU A 314 12.31 -11.21 -11.15
N PRO A 315 12.96 -10.23 -11.81
CA PRO A 315 13.97 -9.40 -11.16
C PRO A 315 13.39 -8.58 -9.99
N VAL A 316 12.16 -8.06 -10.12
CA VAL A 316 11.51 -7.30 -9.03
C VAL A 316 11.22 -8.19 -7.84
N THR A 317 10.74 -9.42 -8.04
CA THR A 317 10.50 -10.38 -6.95
C THR A 317 11.79 -10.77 -6.25
N LEU A 318 12.87 -11.05 -6.99
CA LEU A 318 14.19 -11.32 -6.39
C LEU A 318 14.69 -10.12 -5.58
N GLY A 319 14.55 -8.91 -6.13
CA GLY A 319 14.90 -7.68 -5.43
C GLY A 319 14.07 -7.50 -4.16
N ASN A 320 12.75 -7.76 -4.22
CA ASN A 320 11.89 -7.68 -3.06
C ASN A 320 12.31 -8.68 -1.97
N ILE A 321 12.64 -9.93 -2.31
CA ILE A 321 13.15 -10.92 -1.35
C ILE A 321 14.39 -10.39 -0.64
N VAL A 322 15.37 -9.87 -1.39
CA VAL A 322 16.60 -9.30 -0.81
C VAL A 322 16.29 -8.10 0.09
N GLY A 323 15.43 -7.18 -0.35
CA GLY A 323 15.04 -6.00 0.43
C GLY A 323 14.36 -6.36 1.76
N GLY A 324 13.54 -7.40 1.79
CA GLY A 324 12.84 -7.80 3.02
C GLY A 324 13.66 -8.73 3.92
N ALA A 325 14.15 -9.85 3.37
CA ALA A 325 14.81 -10.91 4.13
C ALA A 325 16.24 -10.51 4.56
N VAL A 326 16.99 -9.81 3.69
CA VAL A 326 18.38 -9.44 3.99
C VAL A 326 18.45 -8.03 4.56
N ALA A 327 17.92 -7.04 3.84
CA ALA A 327 18.17 -5.65 4.19
C ALA A 327 17.40 -5.19 5.44
N VAL A 328 16.12 -5.57 5.58
CA VAL A 328 15.36 -5.25 6.80
C VAL A 328 15.56 -6.33 7.86
N CYS A 329 15.12 -7.56 7.60
CA CYS A 329 15.13 -8.62 8.61
C CYS A 329 16.55 -8.97 9.08
N GLY A 330 17.52 -9.11 8.17
CA GLY A 330 18.91 -9.42 8.54
C GLY A 330 19.53 -8.37 9.45
N LEU A 331 19.38 -7.08 9.14
CA LEU A 331 19.92 -6.01 9.97
C LEU A 331 19.25 -5.93 11.34
N TYR A 332 17.91 -6.01 11.40
CA TYR A 332 17.19 -6.00 12.68
C TYR A 332 17.47 -7.23 13.54
N SER A 333 17.59 -8.41 12.92
CA SER A 333 17.93 -9.65 13.63
C SER A 333 19.39 -9.64 14.12
N GLY A 334 20.32 -9.02 13.38
CA GLY A 334 21.68 -8.81 13.87
C GLY A 334 21.76 -7.86 15.08
N ALA A 335 20.89 -6.85 15.13
CA ALA A 335 20.88 -5.85 16.20
C ALA A 335 20.09 -6.28 17.45
N PHE A 336 18.96 -6.96 17.28
CA PHE A 336 18.00 -7.27 18.35
C PHE A 336 17.64 -8.75 18.49
N GLY A 337 18.14 -9.60 17.60
CA GLY A 337 17.86 -11.03 17.58
C GLY A 337 19.14 -11.87 17.71
N SER A 338 19.02 -13.11 17.25
CA SER A 338 20.01 -14.17 17.45
C SER A 338 21.01 -14.35 16.31
N LEU A 339 20.88 -13.59 15.21
CA LEU A 339 21.67 -13.80 13.98
C LEU A 339 23.20 -13.79 14.22
N PHE A 340 23.68 -12.98 15.16
CA PHE A 340 25.09 -12.91 15.55
C PHE A 340 25.36 -13.44 16.98
N GLY A 341 24.49 -14.29 17.51
CA GLY A 341 24.78 -15.10 18.69
C GLY A 341 24.53 -14.45 20.05
N LYS A 342 23.64 -13.46 20.18
CA LYS A 342 23.17 -13.01 21.50
C LYS A 342 21.90 -13.76 21.91
N LYS A 343 22.03 -14.58 22.95
CA LYS A 343 20.92 -14.95 23.85
C LYS A 343 20.98 -14.05 25.08
#